data_AF-A0A5K3FRB4-F1
#
_entry.id   AF-A0A5K3FRB4-F1
#
_cell.length_a   1.000
_cell.length_b   1.000
_cell.length_c   1.000
_cell.angle_alpha   90.00
_cell.angle_beta   90.00
_cell.angle_gamma   90.00
#
_symmetry.space_group_name_H-M   'P 1'
#
loop_
_entity.id
_entity.type
_entity.pdbx_description
1 polymer ?
#
loop_
_entity_poly.entity_id
_entity_poly.type
_entity_poly.pdbx_seq_one_letter_code
_entity_poly.pdbx_strand_id
1 'polypeptide(L)'
;MAGYSRRGLQPNFSAVVVTCSTNRCVFCVLQLMMRGLNPKKMEPFYAETCGSADEATRCSGISDLFPKGRVSSYLFTPCGYSANGLMNEDEYFTIHVTPQPEFSYASFETNVAMDNYMPLIERVLAIFEPDSFICTFISDLQSPTSVTHAAMEKTVKVTGYRRADLHAACMASERKLTFAEFYRTEDVRLQ
;
A
#
# COMPACT_ATOMS: atom_id res chain seq x y z
N MET A 1 -9.24 -16.78 -32.18
CA MET A 1 -8.44 -15.99 -31.23
C MET A 1 -9.34 -14.89 -30.68
N ALA A 2 -9.83 -15.03 -29.44
CA ALA A 2 -10.62 -13.99 -28.79
C ALA A 2 -9.67 -13.05 -28.04
N GLY A 3 -9.59 -11.79 -28.49
CA GLY A 3 -8.81 -10.76 -27.81
C GLY A 3 -9.49 -10.35 -26.51
N TYR A 4 -8.83 -10.60 -25.39
CA TYR A 4 -9.25 -10.08 -24.09
C TYR A 4 -8.82 -8.61 -24.00
N SER A 5 -9.79 -7.69 -24.06
CA SER A 5 -9.57 -6.28 -23.77
C SER A 5 -9.31 -6.15 -22.26
N ARG A 6 -8.09 -5.75 -21.88
CA ARG A 6 -7.76 -5.38 -20.49
C ARG A 6 -8.50 -4.08 -20.16
N ARG A 7 -9.74 -4.18 -19.66
CA ARG A 7 -10.37 -3.05 -18.96
C ARG A 7 -9.53 -2.77 -17.71
N GLY A 8 -8.82 -1.64 -17.72
CA GLY A 8 -8.08 -1.16 -16.55
C GLY A 8 -9.03 -0.98 -15.36
N LEU A 9 -8.52 -1.24 -14.15
CA LEU A 9 -9.29 -1.02 -12.93
C LEU A 9 -9.59 0.48 -12.82
N GLN A 10 -10.87 0.83 -12.70
CA GLN A 10 -11.25 2.17 -12.24
C GLN A 10 -11.67 2.07 -10.77
N PRO A 11 -10.90 2.62 -9.83
CA PRO A 11 -11.37 2.73 -8.46
C PRO A 11 -12.62 3.63 -8.42
N ASN A 12 -13.65 3.19 -7.72
CA ASN A 12 -14.78 4.04 -7.39
C ASN A 12 -14.45 4.78 -6.09
N PHE A 13 -14.12 6.07 -6.19
CA PHE A 13 -13.94 6.93 -5.02
C PHE A 13 -15.27 7.59 -4.65
N SER A 14 -15.79 7.24 -3.48
CA SER A 14 -16.86 7.99 -2.82
C SER A 14 -16.28 8.57 -1.54
N ALA A 15 -16.18 9.90 -1.47
CA ALA A 15 -15.71 10.58 -0.28
C ALA A 15 -16.89 11.20 0.47
N VAL A 16 -17.14 10.74 1.69
CA VAL A 16 -17.97 11.46 2.66
C VAL A 16 -17.02 12.17 3.61
N VAL A 17 -16.99 13.50 3.52
CA VAL A 17 -16.17 14.31 4.43
C VAL A 17 -16.92 14.45 5.75
N VAL A 18 -16.42 13.80 6.79
CA VAL A 18 -16.77 14.14 8.18
C VAL A 18 -15.71 15.09 8.69
N THR A 19 -16.09 16.34 8.93
CA THR A 19 -15.20 17.35 9.53
C THR A 19 -15.17 17.13 11.04
N CYS A 20 -14.00 16.81 11.59
CA CYS A 20 -13.76 16.83 13.03
C CYS A 20 -13.14 18.18 13.39
N SER A 21 -13.75 18.92 14.31
CA SER A 21 -13.38 20.28 14.70
C SER A 21 -12.27 20.35 15.76
N THR A 22 -11.54 19.26 16.01
CA THR A 22 -10.43 19.23 16.96
C THR A 22 -9.10 19.57 16.30
N ASN A 23 -8.45 20.61 16.81
CA ASN A 23 -7.32 21.31 16.20
C ASN A 23 -5.95 20.61 16.40
N ARG A 24 -5.86 19.26 16.30
CA ARG A 24 -4.61 18.54 16.64
C ARG A 24 -4.18 17.34 15.80
N CYS A 25 -5.01 16.79 14.91
CA CYS A 25 -4.60 15.60 14.15
C CYS A 25 -4.44 15.93 12.66
N VAL A 26 -3.26 15.67 12.11
CA VAL A 26 -2.98 15.80 10.68
C VAL A 26 -3.73 14.69 9.95
N PHE A 27 -4.70 15.04 9.11
CA PHE A 27 -5.37 14.02 8.31
C PHE A 27 -4.48 13.61 7.15
N CYS A 28 -4.12 12.33 7.12
CA CYS A 28 -3.48 11.69 5.98
C CYS A 28 -3.90 10.21 5.91
N VAL A 29 -4.02 9.69 4.70
CA VAL A 29 -4.24 8.26 4.44
C VAL A 29 -3.44 7.88 3.19
N LEU A 30 -2.54 6.93 3.33
CA LEU A 30 -1.85 6.25 2.24
C LEU A 30 -2.46 4.86 2.08
N GLN A 31 -2.81 4.47 0.86
CA GLN A 31 -3.25 3.12 0.54
C GLN A 31 -2.54 2.59 -0.73
N LEU A 32 -2.07 1.35 -0.63
CA LEU A 32 -1.45 0.58 -1.70
C LEU A 32 -2.30 -0.65 -1.97
N MET A 33 -2.71 -0.84 -3.22
CA MET A 33 -3.42 -2.02 -3.70
C MET A 33 -2.55 -2.73 -4.73
N MET A 34 -2.08 -3.94 -4.41
CA MET A 34 -1.02 -4.63 -5.10
C MET A 34 -1.54 -5.93 -5.70
N ARG A 35 -1.20 -6.22 -6.96
CA ARG A 35 -1.66 -7.42 -7.71
C ARG A 35 -0.49 -8.10 -8.41
N GLY A 36 -0.63 -9.40 -8.64
CA GLY A 36 0.43 -10.21 -9.27
C GLY A 36 1.66 -10.24 -8.38
N LEU A 37 1.47 -10.72 -7.14
CA LEU A 37 2.51 -10.73 -6.12
C LEU A 37 3.58 -11.78 -6.47
N ASN A 38 4.83 -11.52 -6.09
CA ASN A 38 5.91 -12.47 -6.33
C ASN A 38 5.65 -13.79 -5.55
N PRO A 39 5.52 -14.94 -6.21
CA PRO A 39 5.19 -16.21 -5.54
C PRO A 39 6.16 -16.58 -4.41
N LYS A 40 7.46 -16.29 -4.57
CA LYS A 40 8.47 -16.55 -3.52
C LYS A 40 8.26 -15.67 -2.29
N LYS A 41 7.83 -14.43 -2.50
CA LYS A 41 7.49 -13.51 -1.40
C LYS A 41 6.20 -13.91 -0.69
N MET A 42 5.36 -14.72 -1.33
CA MET A 42 4.10 -15.18 -0.77
C MET A 42 4.22 -16.41 0.14
N GLU A 43 5.35 -17.13 0.07
CA GLU A 43 5.63 -18.33 0.88
C GLU A 43 5.32 -18.14 2.38
N PRO A 44 5.69 -17.03 3.05
CA PRO A 44 5.40 -16.85 4.48
C PRO A 44 3.91 -16.77 4.84
N PHE A 45 3.03 -16.54 3.85
CA PHE A 45 1.60 -16.37 4.06
C PHE A 45 0.79 -17.66 3.84
N TYR A 46 1.48 -18.80 3.73
CA TYR A 46 0.90 -20.13 3.75
C TYR A 46 1.13 -20.81 5.11
N ALA A 47 0.08 -21.39 5.70
CA ALA A 47 0.14 -22.05 7.00
C ALA A 47 1.03 -23.32 7.01
N GLU A 48 1.30 -23.89 5.83
CA GLU A 48 2.24 -25.00 5.68
C GLU A 48 3.72 -24.56 5.76
N THR A 49 4.01 -23.29 5.46
CA THR A 49 5.37 -22.75 5.42
C THR A 49 5.72 -22.01 6.71
N CYS A 50 4.77 -21.29 7.31
CA CYS A 50 4.94 -20.62 8.59
C CYS A 50 4.00 -21.21 9.65
N GLY A 51 4.54 -21.52 10.83
CA GLY A 51 3.79 -22.14 11.93
C GLY A 51 2.95 -21.15 12.73
N SER A 52 3.13 -19.83 12.52
CA SER A 52 2.39 -18.79 13.25
C SER A 52 2.29 -17.47 12.47
N ALA A 53 1.32 -16.64 12.84
CA ALA A 53 1.19 -15.29 12.30
C ALA A 53 2.38 -14.39 12.66
N ASP A 54 2.96 -14.54 13.85
CA ASP A 54 4.14 -13.79 14.28
C ASP A 54 5.38 -14.16 13.45
N GLU A 55 5.53 -15.44 13.10
CA GLU A 55 6.58 -15.89 12.18
C GLU A 55 6.39 -15.30 10.79
N ALA A 56 5.19 -15.38 10.23
CA ALA A 56 4.86 -14.75 8.94
C ALA A 56 5.15 -13.23 8.95
N THR A 57 4.82 -12.54 10.04
CA THR A 57 5.08 -11.10 10.25
C THR A 57 6.58 -10.77 10.16
N ARG A 58 7.42 -11.58 10.81
CA ARG A 58 8.88 -11.38 10.83
C ARG A 58 9.53 -11.77 9.52
N CYS A 59 9.22 -12.96 9.00
CA CYS A 59 9.84 -13.50 7.78
C CYS A 59 9.51 -12.66 6.53
N SER A 60 8.32 -12.05 6.48
CA SER A 60 7.94 -11.14 5.40
C SER A 60 8.57 -9.74 5.49
N GLY A 61 9.11 -9.35 6.65
CA GLY A 61 9.60 -7.99 6.91
C GLY A 61 8.53 -6.98 7.32
N ILE A 62 7.28 -7.42 7.56
CA ILE A 62 6.20 -6.53 8.05
C ILE A 62 6.52 -5.94 9.42
N SER A 63 7.24 -6.69 10.28
CA SER A 63 7.69 -6.20 11.59
C SER A 63 8.53 -4.92 11.52
N ASP A 64 9.20 -4.70 10.39
CA ASP A 64 10.20 -3.63 10.24
C ASP A 64 9.61 -2.36 9.61
N LEU A 65 8.35 -2.41 9.15
CA LEU A 65 7.67 -1.24 8.56
C LEU A 65 7.58 -0.09 9.56
N PHE A 66 7.22 -0.42 10.81
CA PHE A 66 7.14 0.50 11.94
C PHE A 66 7.74 -0.16 13.18
N PRO A 67 9.07 -0.06 13.41
CA PRO A 67 9.77 -0.82 14.44
C PRO A 67 9.30 -0.57 15.89
N LYS A 68 8.62 0.55 16.14
CA LYS A 68 8.06 0.91 17.45
C LYS A 68 6.57 0.55 17.59
N GLY A 69 5.94 0.11 16.50
CA GLY A 69 4.53 -0.25 16.48
C GLY A 69 4.25 -1.60 17.10
N ARG A 70 3.02 -1.78 17.60
CA ARG A 70 2.50 -3.06 18.08
C ARG A 70 1.70 -3.70 16.97
N VAL A 71 2.09 -4.89 16.54
CA VAL A 71 1.41 -5.63 15.47
C VAL A 71 0.57 -6.76 16.06
N SER A 72 -0.70 -6.83 15.66
CA SER A 72 -1.59 -7.95 15.89
C SER A 72 -1.87 -8.61 14.54
N SER A 73 -1.36 -9.83 14.34
CA SER A 73 -1.46 -10.56 13.08
C SER A 73 -2.27 -11.84 13.19
N TYR A 74 -2.75 -12.32 12.05
CA TYR A 74 -3.48 -13.57 11.91
C TYR A 74 -3.10 -14.25 10.59
N LEU A 75 -2.80 -15.54 10.66
CA LEU A 75 -2.48 -16.40 9.51
C LEU A 75 -3.63 -17.38 9.31
N PHE A 76 -4.24 -17.34 8.13
CA PHE A 76 -5.39 -18.16 7.76
C PHE A 76 -4.94 -19.52 7.21
N THR A 77 -5.85 -20.50 7.28
CA THR A 77 -5.63 -21.86 6.77
C THR A 77 -6.53 -22.11 5.56
N PRO A 78 -6.00 -22.62 4.43
CA PRO A 78 -4.61 -23.07 4.24
C PRO A 78 -3.60 -21.93 4.01
N CYS A 79 -4.08 -20.74 3.63
CA CYS A 79 -3.23 -19.57 3.39
C CYS A 79 -4.04 -18.28 3.55
N GLY A 80 -3.33 -17.16 3.55
CA GLY A 80 -3.88 -15.82 3.74
C GLY A 80 -3.37 -15.19 5.02
N TYR A 81 -3.26 -13.87 5.03
CA TYR A 81 -2.71 -13.16 6.19
C TYR A 81 -3.40 -11.82 6.38
N SER A 82 -3.59 -11.43 7.64
CA SER A 82 -4.11 -10.12 8.03
C SER A 82 -3.31 -9.58 9.20
N ALA A 83 -3.00 -8.29 9.21
CA ALA A 83 -2.38 -7.65 10.36
C ALA A 83 -2.86 -6.22 10.56
N ASN A 84 -3.04 -5.86 11.81
CA ASN A 84 -3.26 -4.49 12.24
C ASN A 84 -2.08 -4.06 13.10
N GLY A 85 -1.45 -2.95 12.75
CA GLY A 85 -0.42 -2.30 13.54
C GLY A 85 -0.93 -1.02 14.16
N LEU A 86 -0.57 -0.79 15.42
CA LEU A 86 -0.81 0.48 16.13
C LEU A 86 0.53 1.10 16.47
N MET A 87 0.70 2.39 16.16
CA MET A 87 1.91 3.16 16.48
C MET A 87 1.63 3.99 17.74
N ASN A 88 1.43 5.29 17.60
CA ASN A 88 1.12 6.20 18.71
C ASN A 88 -0.35 6.65 18.61
N GLU A 89 -0.99 6.91 19.76
CA GLU A 89 -2.34 7.50 19.86
C GLU A 89 -3.35 6.82 18.91
N ASP A 90 -3.63 7.44 17.77
CA ASP A 90 -4.64 7.07 16.77
C ASP A 90 -4.03 6.67 15.41
N GLU A 91 -2.72 6.42 15.34
CA GLU A 91 -2.02 6.00 14.13
C GLU A 91 -2.02 4.47 13.98
N TYR A 92 -2.41 4.00 12.80
CA TYR A 92 -2.49 2.60 12.45
C TYR A 92 -1.88 2.29 11.09
N PHE A 93 -1.61 1.01 10.88
CA PHE A 93 -1.56 0.43 9.55
C PHE A 93 -2.36 -0.87 9.52
N THR A 94 -2.84 -1.26 8.35
CA THR A 94 -3.47 -2.57 8.15
C THR A 94 -2.98 -3.21 6.86
N ILE A 95 -2.84 -4.53 6.89
CA ILE A 95 -2.40 -5.36 5.76
C ILE A 95 -3.34 -6.54 5.61
N HIS A 96 -3.74 -6.81 4.37
CA HIS A 96 -4.47 -8.03 4.00
C HIS A 96 -3.78 -8.67 2.80
N VAL A 97 -3.56 -9.99 2.84
CA VAL A 97 -2.85 -10.74 1.80
C VAL A 97 -3.64 -11.97 1.38
N THR A 98 -3.85 -12.09 0.08
CA THR A 98 -4.36 -13.25 -0.66
C THR A 98 -3.20 -13.78 -1.50
N PRO A 99 -2.45 -14.81 -1.04
CA PRO A 99 -1.19 -15.22 -1.64
C PRO A 99 -1.33 -16.09 -2.90
N GLN A 100 -2.52 -16.60 -3.21
CA GLN A 100 -2.77 -17.54 -4.31
C GLN A 100 -2.30 -16.98 -5.67
N PRO A 101 -1.44 -17.67 -6.43
CA PRO A 101 -0.81 -17.13 -7.64
C PRO A 101 -1.80 -16.62 -8.70
N GLU A 102 -2.93 -17.30 -8.87
CA GLU A 102 -3.91 -17.05 -9.93
C GLU A 102 -4.64 -15.72 -9.77
N PHE A 103 -4.73 -15.23 -8.54
CA PHE A 103 -5.47 -14.01 -8.19
C PHE A 103 -4.81 -13.27 -7.01
N SER A 104 -3.48 -13.31 -6.96
CA SER A 104 -2.71 -12.79 -5.84
C SER A 104 -2.95 -11.29 -5.64
N TYR A 105 -3.20 -10.92 -4.38
CA TYR A 105 -3.57 -9.57 -3.99
C TYR A 105 -3.05 -9.24 -2.60
N ALA A 106 -2.54 -8.02 -2.42
CA ALA A 106 -2.26 -7.47 -1.11
C ALA A 106 -2.70 -6.02 -1.02
N SER A 107 -3.22 -5.61 0.12
CA SER A 107 -3.46 -4.21 0.44
C SER A 107 -2.64 -3.77 1.64
N PHE A 108 -2.15 -2.54 1.61
CA PHE A 108 -1.55 -1.86 2.74
C PHE A 108 -2.23 -0.50 2.89
N GLU A 109 -2.60 -0.12 4.10
CA GLU A 109 -3.16 1.19 4.40
C GLU A 109 -2.58 1.74 5.69
N THR A 110 -2.35 3.05 5.79
CA THR A 110 -1.90 3.71 7.01
C THR A 110 -2.32 5.17 7.06
N ASN A 111 -2.53 5.68 8.27
CA ASN A 111 -2.67 7.11 8.57
C ASN A 111 -1.49 7.68 9.39
N VAL A 112 -0.38 6.94 9.51
CA VAL A 112 0.82 7.44 10.20
C VAL A 112 1.32 8.69 9.48
N ALA A 113 1.47 9.80 10.21
CA ALA A 113 1.92 11.05 9.63
C ALA A 113 3.43 11.01 9.34
N MET A 114 3.83 11.26 8.10
CA MET A 114 5.23 11.28 7.67
C MET A 114 5.50 12.46 6.74
N ASP A 115 6.71 13.03 6.79
CA ASP A 115 7.11 14.09 5.86
C ASP A 115 7.26 13.59 4.42
N ASN A 116 7.62 12.32 4.27
CA ASN A 116 7.81 11.67 2.97
C ASN A 116 7.46 10.18 3.03
N TYR A 117 6.43 9.78 2.28
CA TYR A 117 5.97 8.38 2.23
C TYR A 117 6.70 7.54 1.18
N MET A 118 7.49 8.13 0.28
CA MET A 118 8.16 7.37 -0.79
C MET A 118 9.03 6.22 -0.25
N PRO A 119 9.86 6.41 0.80
CA PRO A 119 10.62 5.31 1.38
C PRO A 119 9.73 4.23 2.02
N LEU A 120 8.59 4.60 2.59
CA LEU A 120 7.63 3.63 3.14
C LEU A 120 7.00 2.81 2.01
N ILE A 121 6.56 3.47 0.93
CA ILE A 121 6.02 2.81 -0.26
C ILE A 121 7.01 1.79 -0.80
N GLU A 122 8.29 2.16 -0.97
CA GLU A 122 9.32 1.24 -1.46
C GLU A 122 9.56 0.05 -0.52
N ARG A 123 9.53 0.26 0.81
CA ARG A 123 9.63 -0.85 1.78
C ARG A 123 8.45 -1.80 1.68
N VAL A 124 7.22 -1.30 1.55
CA VAL A 124 6.02 -2.14 1.37
C VAL A 124 6.09 -2.91 0.05
N LEU A 125 6.53 -2.27 -1.04
CA LEU A 125 6.70 -2.93 -2.33
C LEU A 125 7.78 -4.02 -2.29
N ALA A 126 8.83 -3.87 -1.48
CA ALA A 126 9.87 -4.89 -1.32
C ALA A 126 9.39 -6.15 -0.57
N ILE A 127 8.33 -6.04 0.23
CA ILE A 127 7.68 -7.17 0.90
C ILE A 127 6.95 -8.04 -0.12
N PHE A 128 6.15 -7.44 -1.00
CA PHE A 128 5.24 -8.19 -1.87
C PHE A 128 5.72 -8.37 -3.30
N GLU A 129 6.57 -7.47 -3.77
CA GLU A 129 7.08 -7.41 -5.14
C GLU A 129 5.97 -7.62 -6.21
N PRO A 130 4.93 -6.77 -6.26
CA PRO A 130 3.83 -6.93 -7.21
C PRO A 130 4.22 -6.61 -8.66
N ASP A 131 3.48 -7.18 -9.62
CA ASP A 131 3.53 -6.82 -11.04
C ASP A 131 2.88 -5.46 -11.32
N SER A 132 1.85 -5.10 -10.55
CA SER A 132 1.20 -3.79 -10.64
C SER A 132 0.67 -3.36 -9.28
N PHE A 133 0.61 -2.05 -9.06
CA PHE A 133 -0.04 -1.51 -7.88
C PHE A 133 -0.70 -0.16 -8.16
N ILE A 134 -1.72 0.13 -7.36
CA ILE A 134 -2.33 1.45 -7.27
C ILE A 134 -1.88 2.07 -5.95
N CYS A 135 -1.49 3.33 -6.00
CA CYS A 135 -1.21 4.15 -4.84
C CYS A 135 -2.22 5.29 -4.77
N THR A 136 -2.90 5.40 -3.64
CA THR A 136 -3.76 6.53 -3.31
C THR A 136 -3.21 7.22 -2.08
N PHE A 137 -3.16 8.54 -2.13
CA PHE A 137 -2.76 9.36 -1.01
C PHE A 137 -3.75 10.50 -0.85
N ILE A 138 -4.28 10.65 0.36
CA ILE A 138 -5.17 11.73 0.72
C ILE A 138 -4.55 12.47 1.90
N SER A 139 -4.44 13.78 1.83
CA SER A 139 -4.01 14.58 2.98
C SER A 139 -4.63 15.98 2.99
N ASP A 140 -4.62 16.62 4.15
CA ASP A 140 -4.89 18.05 4.26
C ASP A 140 -3.81 18.85 3.53
N LEU A 141 -4.22 19.82 2.70
CA LEU A 141 -3.32 20.61 1.84
C LEU A 141 -2.28 21.42 2.63
N GLN A 142 -2.61 21.82 3.87
CA GLN A 142 -1.74 22.62 4.73
C GLN A 142 -0.84 21.77 5.65
N SER A 143 -0.98 20.43 5.60
CA SER A 143 -0.19 19.55 6.46
C SER A 143 1.23 19.33 5.92
N PRO A 144 2.21 18.99 6.78
CA PRO A 144 3.54 18.57 6.33
C PRO A 144 3.50 17.37 5.36
N THR A 145 2.51 16.49 5.51
CA THR A 145 2.35 15.28 4.69
C THR A 145 2.03 15.58 3.22
N SER A 146 1.54 16.80 2.93
CA SER A 146 1.12 17.24 1.59
C SER A 146 2.24 17.20 0.54
N VAL A 147 3.51 17.27 0.97
CA VAL A 147 4.70 17.14 0.11
C VAL A 147 4.67 15.84 -0.71
N THR A 148 4.06 14.80 -0.18
CA THR A 148 3.91 13.49 -0.84
C THR A 148 3.08 13.58 -2.11
N HIS A 149 2.09 14.49 -2.20
CA HIS A 149 1.37 14.70 -3.45
C HIS A 149 2.31 15.15 -4.57
N ALA A 150 3.17 16.14 -4.29
CA ALA A 150 4.15 16.61 -5.26
C ALA A 150 5.19 15.54 -5.58
N ALA A 151 5.60 14.73 -4.60
CA ALA A 151 6.48 13.60 -4.81
C ALA A 151 5.83 12.58 -5.74
N MET A 152 4.59 12.16 -5.49
CA MET A 152 3.85 11.23 -6.35
C MET A 152 3.61 11.80 -7.76
N GLU A 153 3.41 13.10 -7.92
CA GLU A 153 3.15 13.77 -9.20
C GLU A 153 4.43 13.95 -10.03
N LYS A 154 5.53 14.40 -9.42
CA LYS A 154 6.81 14.68 -10.08
C LYS A 154 7.70 13.44 -10.22
N THR A 155 7.67 12.55 -9.24
CA THR A 155 8.60 11.41 -9.18
C THR A 155 8.12 10.31 -10.11
N VAL A 156 8.86 10.12 -11.20
CA VAL A 156 8.63 9.04 -12.17
C VAL A 156 9.23 7.70 -11.72
N LYS A 157 10.11 7.73 -10.71
CA LYS A 157 10.93 6.57 -10.31
C LYS A 157 10.54 6.05 -8.94
N VAL A 158 9.54 5.19 -8.90
CA VAL A 158 9.48 4.13 -7.88
C VAL A 158 10.38 3.02 -8.39
N THR A 159 11.36 2.58 -7.60
CA THR A 159 12.41 1.65 -8.08
C THR A 159 11.80 0.37 -8.66
N GLY A 160 12.06 0.09 -9.94
CA GLY A 160 11.52 -1.09 -10.64
C GLY A 160 10.08 -0.96 -11.16
N TYR A 161 9.49 0.24 -11.11
CA TYR A 161 8.13 0.50 -11.57
C TYR A 161 8.04 1.73 -12.45
N ARG A 162 7.15 1.67 -13.44
CA ARG A 162 6.75 2.80 -14.28
C ARG A 162 5.32 3.21 -13.93
N ARG A 163 5.08 4.51 -13.82
CA ARG A 163 3.73 5.06 -13.67
C ARG A 163 3.00 4.96 -15.02
N ALA A 164 1.80 4.40 -15.03
CA ALA A 164 0.94 4.31 -16.20
C ALA A 164 -0.20 5.34 -16.18
N ASP A 165 -0.67 5.72 -14.99
CA ASP A 165 -1.74 6.72 -14.85
C ASP A 165 -1.51 7.59 -13.61
N LEU A 166 -2.05 8.81 -13.65
CA LEU A 166 -1.97 9.80 -12.58
C LEU A 166 -3.21 10.68 -12.60
N HIS A 167 -3.94 10.72 -11.49
CA HIS A 167 -5.05 11.64 -11.25
C HIS A 167 -4.83 12.38 -9.95
N ALA A 168 -5.15 13.67 -9.94
CA ALA A 168 -5.13 14.48 -8.73
C ALA A 168 -6.41 15.32 -8.66
N ALA A 169 -7.01 15.40 -7.48
CA ALA A 169 -8.23 16.17 -7.26
C ALA A 169 -8.13 16.91 -5.92
N CYS A 170 -8.47 18.20 -5.93
CA CYS A 170 -8.73 18.94 -4.70
C CYS A 170 -10.19 18.71 -4.30
N MET A 171 -10.40 18.39 -3.03
CA MET A 171 -11.69 18.10 -2.44
C MET A 171 -12.20 19.35 -1.71
N ALA A 172 -13.52 19.47 -1.55
CA ALA A 172 -14.15 20.65 -0.92
C ALA A 172 -13.70 20.91 0.54
N SER A 173 -13.03 19.95 1.18
CA SER A 173 -12.57 20.01 2.57
C SER A 173 -11.10 20.41 2.73
N GLU A 174 -10.54 21.18 1.79
CA GLU A 174 -9.11 21.54 1.77
C GLU A 174 -8.15 20.33 1.78
N ARG A 175 -8.66 19.19 1.30
CA ARG A 175 -7.89 17.96 1.12
C ARG A 175 -7.55 17.76 -0.34
N LYS A 176 -6.49 17.02 -0.57
CA LYS A 176 -6.11 16.58 -1.91
C LYS A 176 -6.08 15.06 -1.93
N LEU A 177 -6.59 14.49 -3.02
CA LEU A 177 -6.40 13.09 -3.40
C LEU A 177 -5.40 13.06 -4.55
N THR A 178 -4.36 12.23 -4.44
CA THR A 178 -3.55 11.80 -5.57
C THR A 178 -3.69 10.30 -5.74
N PHE A 179 -4.04 9.88 -6.94
CA PHE A 179 -4.10 8.51 -7.39
C PHE A 179 -3.02 8.30 -8.44
N ALA A 180 -2.31 7.18 -8.37
CA ALA A 180 -1.39 6.77 -9.42
C ALA A 180 -1.40 5.24 -9.59
N GLU A 181 -1.41 4.79 -10.84
CA GLU A 181 -1.26 3.37 -11.18
C GLU A 181 0.14 3.11 -11.72
N PHE A 182 0.75 2.02 -11.27
CA PHE A 182 2.11 1.61 -11.64
C PHE A 182 2.14 0.16 -12.11
N TYR A 183 3.06 -0.11 -13.03
CA TYR A 183 3.41 -1.45 -13.50
C TYR A 183 4.90 -1.67 -13.33
N ARG A 184 5.28 -2.90 -12.96
CA ARG A 184 6.67 -3.32 -12.89
C ARG A 184 7.33 -3.10 -14.25
N THR A 185 8.49 -2.46 -14.27
CA THR A 185 9.32 -2.42 -15.48
C THR A 185 9.89 -3.82 -15.65
N GLU A 186 9.73 -4.43 -16.84
CA GLU A 186 10.28 -5.74 -17.12
C GLU A 186 11.75 -5.82 -16.67
N ASP A 187 12.11 -6.93 -16.05
CA ASP A 187 13.42 -7.18 -15.47
C ASP A 187 14.53 -6.88 -16.50
N VAL A 188 15.44 -5.97 -16.15
CA VAL A 188 16.79 -5.90 -16.76
C VAL A 188 17.61 -7.17 -16.41
N ARG A 189 17.00 -8.17 -15.75
CA ARG A 189 17.62 -9.45 -15.38
C ARG A 189 17.70 -10.48 -16.51
N LEU A 190 17.47 -10.05 -17.77
CA LEU A 190 17.74 -10.83 -18.99
C LEU A 190 18.60 -10.04 -19.99
N GLN A 191 19.70 -9.45 -19.53
CA GLN A 191 20.86 -9.13 -20.38
C GLN A 191 22.11 -9.78 -19.82
#